data_AF-A0A238C0D9-F1
#
_entry.id   AF-A0A238C0D9-F1
#
_cell.length_a   1.000
_cell.length_b   1.000
_cell.length_c   1.000
_cell.angle_alpha   90.00
_cell.angle_beta   90.00
_cell.angle_gamma   90.00
#
_symmetry.space_group_name_H-M   'P 1'
#
loop_
_entity.id
_entity.type
_entity.pdbx_description
1 polymer ?
#
loop_
_entity_poly.entity_id
_entity_poly.type
_entity_poly.pdbx_seq_one_letter_code
_entity_poly.pdbx_strand_id
1 'polypeptide(L)'
;MSSLLLSLLQLIFLQKLSSLPFDGTRMSSTICEFLLLEKVAHHGRLQGKIIHYRIAQYSRKELHQNMDEVKFKEYIDSALRKAVKLWEDVIDVRFVEMPYTKANIEVLFATFHHGDKYPFDGEGNELAHTFYPDNLMWHGQIHIDDSEPWGPNGRNLDWVMAHEIGHALGLVHGDDESLMTSHYQGFQETTPKLHPCDVAAIQSLYGSCKKKNH
;
A
#
# COMPACT_ATOMS: atom_id res chain seq x y z
N MET A 1 37.38 -4.13 -3.12
CA MET A 1 37.41 -3.33 -4.38
C MET A 1 36.00 -2.97 -4.88
N SER A 2 35.02 -2.68 -4.00
CA SER A 2 33.61 -2.51 -4.40
C SER A 2 33.03 -1.11 -4.16
N SER A 3 33.75 -0.16 -3.53
CA SER A 3 33.17 1.16 -3.21
C SER A 3 33.39 2.22 -4.30
N LEU A 4 34.32 2.01 -5.24
CA LEU A 4 34.63 2.98 -6.29
C LEU A 4 33.70 2.87 -7.52
N LEU A 5 33.09 1.71 -7.75
CA LEU A 5 32.09 1.55 -8.83
C LEU A 5 30.74 2.21 -8.48
N LEU A 6 30.32 2.15 -7.21
CA LEU A 6 29.09 2.83 -6.76
C LEU A 6 29.23 4.36 -6.88
N SER A 7 30.40 4.93 -6.55
CA SER A 7 30.60 6.38 -6.65
C SER A 7 30.66 6.88 -8.09
N LEU A 8 31.17 6.06 -9.03
CA LEU A 8 31.23 6.42 -10.45
C LEU A 8 29.83 6.38 -11.09
N LEU A 9 29.02 5.38 -10.72
CA LEU A 9 27.60 5.32 -11.11
C LEU A 9 26.83 6.54 -10.58
N GLN A 10 27.00 6.91 -9.30
CA GLN A 10 26.41 8.13 -8.74
C GLN A 10 26.86 9.42 -9.46
N LEU A 11 28.12 9.52 -9.89
CA LEU A 11 28.61 10.71 -10.59
C LEU A 11 28.07 10.83 -12.02
N ILE A 12 28.02 9.72 -12.76
CA ILE A 12 27.43 9.67 -14.12
C ILE A 12 25.91 9.97 -14.06
N PHE A 13 25.27 9.58 -12.96
CA PHE A 13 23.85 9.81 -12.67
C PHE A 13 23.52 11.29 -12.39
N LEU A 14 24.35 11.97 -11.59
CA LEU A 14 24.28 13.42 -11.35
C LEU A 14 24.47 14.24 -12.64
N GLN A 15 25.38 13.81 -13.53
CA GLN A 15 25.56 14.46 -14.83
C GLN A 15 24.32 14.33 -15.73
N LYS A 16 23.62 13.20 -15.69
CA LYS A 16 22.37 12.98 -16.45
C LYS A 16 21.21 13.84 -15.93
N LEU A 17 21.10 14.01 -14.60
CA LEU A 17 20.11 14.90 -13.97
C LEU A 17 20.25 16.36 -14.41
N SER A 18 21.48 16.85 -14.56
CA SER A 18 21.74 18.23 -15.01
C SER A 18 21.39 18.51 -16.48
N SER A 19 21.11 17.47 -17.26
CA SER A 19 20.84 17.56 -18.70
C SER A 19 19.37 17.41 -19.08
N LEU A 20 18.48 17.15 -18.12
CA LEU A 20 17.04 17.06 -18.36
C LEU A 20 16.40 18.45 -18.26
N PRO A 21 15.57 18.87 -19.23
CA PRO A 21 14.89 20.15 -19.16
C PRO A 21 13.89 20.14 -18.00
N PHE A 22 14.16 20.97 -16.97
CA PHE A 22 13.25 21.21 -15.87
C PHE A 22 12.28 22.31 -16.29
N ASP A 23 11.15 21.93 -16.88
CA ASP A 23 10.01 22.83 -17.02
C ASP A 23 9.20 22.77 -15.72
N GLY A 24 9.09 23.90 -15.02
CA GLY A 24 8.56 24.04 -13.66
C GLY A 24 7.04 23.80 -13.54
N THR A 25 6.43 23.13 -14.52
CA THR A 25 5.03 22.75 -14.50
C THR A 25 4.89 21.28 -14.85
N ARG A 26 4.43 20.50 -13.87
CA ARG A 26 4.10 19.06 -13.94
C ARG A 26 5.29 18.12 -13.79
N MET A 27 5.36 17.48 -12.63
CA MET A 27 6.28 16.38 -12.32
C MET A 27 6.09 15.28 -13.39
N SER A 28 7.03 15.18 -14.32
CA SER A 28 7.03 14.15 -15.37
C SER A 28 7.11 12.77 -14.72
N SER A 29 6.35 11.79 -15.23
CA SER A 29 6.40 10.38 -14.80
C SER A 29 7.84 9.83 -14.72
N THR A 30 8.73 10.34 -15.57
CA THR A 30 10.16 10.01 -15.64
C THR A 30 10.93 10.38 -14.36
N ILE A 31 10.56 11.48 -13.70
CA ILE A 31 11.21 11.93 -12.46
C ILE A 31 10.78 11.04 -11.28
N CYS A 32 9.50 10.68 -11.24
CA CYS A 32 9.00 9.76 -10.22
C CYS A 32 9.55 8.35 -10.35
N GLU A 33 9.62 7.83 -11.58
CA GLU A 33 10.28 6.55 -11.86
C GLU A 33 11.69 6.55 -11.26
N PHE A 34 12.48 7.59 -11.52
CA PHE A 34 13.86 7.66 -11.08
C PHE A 34 14.06 7.81 -9.55
N LEU A 35 13.25 8.65 -8.87
CA LEU A 35 13.42 8.94 -7.44
C LEU A 35 12.88 7.83 -6.51
N LEU A 36 11.92 7.04 -6.97
CA LEU A 36 11.25 6.00 -6.17
C LEU A 36 11.90 4.62 -6.34
N LEU A 37 12.47 4.32 -7.51
CA LEU A 37 12.98 2.99 -7.87
C LEU A 37 14.01 2.41 -6.88
N GLU A 38 14.99 3.20 -6.43
CA GLU A 38 16.01 2.70 -5.49
C GLU A 38 15.42 2.36 -4.11
N LYS A 39 14.43 3.13 -3.65
CA LYS A 39 13.81 2.92 -2.33
C LYS A 39 12.88 1.72 -2.33
N VAL A 40 12.11 1.55 -3.41
CA VAL A 40 11.13 0.48 -3.56
C VAL A 40 11.81 -0.90 -3.67
N ALA A 41 12.96 -0.99 -4.32
CA ALA A 41 13.70 -2.25 -4.44
C ALA A 41 14.24 -2.79 -3.10
N HIS A 42 14.43 -1.94 -2.09
CA HIS A 42 14.99 -2.34 -0.80
C HIS A 42 14.06 -3.28 -0.02
N HIS A 43 12.75 -3.04 -0.08
CA HIS A 43 11.75 -3.80 0.67
C HIS A 43 11.25 -5.06 -0.05
N GLY A 44 11.81 -5.33 -1.23
CA GLY A 44 11.46 -6.48 -2.04
C GLY A 44 10.04 -6.43 -2.59
N ARG A 45 9.55 -7.59 -3.03
CA ARG A 45 8.20 -7.77 -3.58
C ARG A 45 7.67 -9.15 -3.24
N LEU A 46 6.35 -9.28 -3.14
CA LEU A 46 5.72 -10.60 -3.07
C LEU A 46 5.98 -11.39 -4.36
N GLN A 47 6.30 -12.68 -4.20
CA GLN A 47 6.70 -13.54 -5.32
C GLN A 47 5.51 -14.14 -6.05
N GLY A 48 5.71 -14.44 -7.33
CA GLY A 48 4.68 -15.03 -8.20
C GLY A 48 3.83 -14.00 -8.95
N LYS A 49 2.83 -14.53 -9.66
CA LYS A 49 1.83 -13.79 -10.46
C LYS A 49 0.41 -13.93 -9.91
N ILE A 50 0.25 -14.75 -8.86
CA ILE A 50 -1.00 -14.93 -8.11
C ILE A 50 -0.67 -14.58 -6.67
N ILE A 51 -1.35 -13.57 -6.13
CA ILE A 51 -1.23 -13.16 -4.73
C ILE A 51 -2.55 -13.48 -4.04
N HIS A 52 -2.49 -14.32 -3.01
CA HIS A 52 -3.66 -14.61 -2.19
C HIS A 52 -3.83 -13.55 -1.12
N TYR A 53 -5.06 -13.13 -0.85
CA TYR A 53 -5.36 -12.19 0.22
C TYR A 53 -6.56 -12.63 1.05
N ARG A 54 -6.65 -12.17 2.30
CA ARG A 54 -7.82 -12.36 3.15
C ARG A 54 -7.86 -11.36 4.31
N ILE A 55 -9.03 -11.27 4.93
CA ILE A 55 -9.17 -10.76 6.30
C ILE A 55 -8.96 -11.95 7.23
N ALA A 56 -7.84 -11.95 7.95
CA ALA A 56 -7.50 -13.02 8.88
C ALA A 56 -8.17 -12.80 10.25
N GLN A 57 -8.38 -11.55 10.64
CA GLN A 57 -9.08 -11.18 11.86
C GLN A 57 -9.95 -9.94 11.61
N TYR A 58 -11.27 -10.10 11.72
CA TYR A 58 -12.22 -9.00 11.60
C TYR A 58 -12.25 -8.12 12.85
N SER A 59 -12.74 -6.91 12.66
CA SER A 59 -13.04 -5.96 13.73
C SER A 59 -14.00 -6.54 14.78
N ARG A 60 -13.80 -6.11 16.03
CA ARG A 60 -14.70 -6.42 17.16
C ARG A 60 -15.95 -5.56 17.09
N LYS A 61 -17.11 -6.22 17.01
CA LYS A 61 -18.41 -5.54 16.92
C LYS A 61 -18.70 -4.57 18.07
N GLU A 62 -18.13 -4.82 19.25
CA GLU A 62 -18.35 -3.99 20.43
C GLU A 62 -17.82 -2.57 20.27
N LEU A 63 -16.88 -2.35 19.34
CA LEU A 63 -16.28 -1.05 19.05
C LEU A 63 -17.05 -0.26 17.98
N HIS A 64 -17.84 -0.94 17.14
CA HIS A 64 -18.49 -0.35 15.96
C HIS A 64 -20.02 -0.43 16.03
N GLN A 65 -20.59 -0.10 17.19
CA GLN A 65 -22.02 -0.27 17.48
C GLN A 65 -22.95 0.64 16.64
N ASN A 66 -22.37 1.62 15.96
CA ASN A 66 -23.11 2.55 15.09
C ASN A 66 -23.52 1.91 13.75
N MET A 67 -23.05 0.69 13.46
CA MET A 67 -23.43 -0.09 12.28
C MET A 67 -23.82 -1.52 12.67
N ASP A 68 -24.79 -2.09 11.96
CA ASP A 68 -25.11 -3.51 12.06
C ASP A 68 -23.89 -4.38 11.74
N GLU A 69 -23.68 -5.46 12.51
CA GLU A 69 -22.50 -6.34 12.42
C GLU A 69 -22.30 -6.89 11.01
N VAL A 70 -23.39 -7.31 10.34
CA VAL A 70 -23.33 -7.85 8.98
C VAL A 70 -22.95 -6.75 8.00
N LYS A 71 -23.57 -5.58 8.09
CA LYS A 71 -23.24 -4.43 7.23
C LYS A 71 -21.80 -3.95 7.42
N PHE A 72 -21.30 -3.97 8.64
CA PHE A 72 -19.93 -3.56 8.91
C PHE A 72 -18.93 -4.58 8.37
N LYS A 73 -19.23 -5.87 8.50
CA LYS A 73 -18.44 -6.91 7.83
C LYS A 73 -18.42 -6.74 6.31
N GLU A 74 -19.57 -6.46 5.69
CA GLU A 74 -19.66 -6.19 4.25
C GLU A 74 -18.88 -4.93 3.85
N TYR A 75 -18.88 -3.90 4.70
CA TYR A 75 -18.08 -2.69 4.51
C TYR A 75 -16.58 -3.02 4.49
N ILE A 76 -16.08 -3.80 5.45
CA ILE A 76 -14.68 -4.23 5.50
C ILE A 76 -14.32 -5.10 4.28
N ASP A 77 -15.17 -6.07 3.94
CA ASP A 77 -14.97 -6.94 2.77
C ASP A 77 -14.92 -6.12 1.47
N SER A 78 -15.78 -5.11 1.35
CA SER A 78 -15.82 -4.22 0.20
C SER A 78 -14.56 -3.37 0.10
N ALA A 79 -14.10 -2.80 1.21
CA ALA A 79 -12.89 -1.98 1.26
C ALA A 79 -11.66 -2.77 0.78
N LEU A 80 -11.49 -4.00 1.26
CA LEU A 80 -10.33 -4.81 0.88
C LEU A 80 -10.37 -5.18 -0.60
N ARG A 81 -11.53 -5.60 -1.11
CA ARG A 81 -11.69 -5.96 -2.53
C ARG A 81 -11.41 -4.77 -3.44
N LYS A 82 -11.90 -3.57 -3.09
CA LYS A 82 -11.63 -2.34 -3.86
C LYS A 82 -10.15 -1.96 -3.83
N ALA A 83 -9.53 -1.99 -2.65
CA ALA A 83 -8.11 -1.70 -2.47
C ALA A 83 -7.23 -2.63 -3.32
N VAL A 84 -7.48 -3.95 -3.25
CA VAL A 84 -6.79 -4.95 -4.08
C VAL A 84 -7.02 -4.70 -5.57
N LYS A 85 -8.26 -4.41 -5.97
CA LYS A 85 -8.62 -4.17 -7.36
C LYS A 85 -7.89 -2.95 -7.95
N LEU A 86 -7.73 -1.89 -7.16
CA LEU A 86 -7.03 -0.67 -7.56
C LEU A 86 -5.59 -0.96 -8.01
N TRP A 87 -4.88 -1.81 -7.28
CA TRP A 87 -3.53 -2.23 -7.64
C TRP A 87 -3.54 -3.27 -8.77
N GLU A 88 -4.43 -4.27 -8.72
CA GLU A 88 -4.57 -5.30 -9.76
C GLU A 88 -4.76 -4.70 -11.16
N ASP A 89 -5.49 -3.58 -11.27
CA ASP A 89 -5.78 -2.93 -12.56
C ASP A 89 -4.54 -2.39 -13.29
N VAL A 90 -3.45 -2.12 -12.58
CA VAL A 90 -2.27 -1.47 -13.14
C VAL A 90 -1.05 -2.39 -13.28
N ILE A 91 -1.09 -3.60 -12.73
CA ILE A 91 0.04 -4.53 -12.75
C ILE A 91 -0.28 -5.91 -13.33
N ASP A 92 0.74 -6.63 -13.77
CA ASP A 92 0.63 -8.00 -14.24
C ASP A 92 0.68 -8.99 -13.05
N VAL A 93 -0.29 -8.89 -12.15
CA VAL A 93 -0.54 -9.81 -11.03
C VAL A 93 -2.04 -10.03 -10.93
N ARG A 94 -2.44 -11.25 -10.60
CA ARG A 94 -3.81 -11.59 -10.25
C ARG A 94 -3.95 -11.74 -8.74
N PHE A 95 -4.98 -11.16 -8.16
CA PHE A 95 -5.31 -11.37 -6.76
C PHE A 95 -6.44 -12.38 -6.60
N VAL A 96 -6.33 -13.22 -5.57
CA VAL A 96 -7.33 -14.27 -5.28
C VAL A 96 -7.66 -14.24 -3.80
N GLU A 97 -8.93 -14.01 -3.47
CA GLU A 97 -9.42 -14.01 -2.10
C GLU A 97 -9.44 -15.45 -1.56
N MET A 98 -8.81 -15.68 -0.40
CA MET A 98 -8.70 -17.01 0.24
C MET A 98 -9.12 -16.93 1.71
N PRO A 99 -10.43 -16.89 2.02
CA PRO A 99 -10.91 -16.54 3.36
C PRO A 99 -10.47 -17.51 4.48
N TYR A 100 -10.24 -18.79 4.15
CA TYR A 100 -10.05 -19.85 5.15
C TYR A 100 -8.62 -20.39 5.26
N THR A 101 -7.70 -19.96 4.39
CA THR A 101 -6.32 -20.49 4.36
C THR A 101 -5.33 -19.35 4.47
N LYS A 102 -4.14 -19.62 5.00
CA LYS A 102 -3.06 -18.64 5.03
C LYS A 102 -2.86 -18.02 3.63
N ALA A 103 -2.77 -16.70 3.60
CA ALA A 103 -2.65 -15.92 2.37
C ALA A 103 -1.30 -15.16 2.33
N ASN A 104 -0.97 -14.57 1.18
CA ASN A 104 0.22 -13.73 1.05
C ASN A 104 0.02 -12.37 1.72
N ILE A 105 -1.21 -11.86 1.67
CA ILE A 105 -1.63 -10.64 2.36
C ILE A 105 -2.71 -11.02 3.37
N GLU A 106 -2.50 -10.67 4.64
CA GLU A 106 -3.46 -10.95 5.71
C GLU A 106 -3.78 -9.65 6.44
N VAL A 107 -5.05 -9.26 6.45
CA VAL A 107 -5.53 -8.07 7.18
C VAL A 107 -6.05 -8.50 8.55
N LEU A 108 -5.61 -7.80 9.59
CA LEU A 108 -5.99 -8.03 10.98
C LEU A 108 -6.43 -6.72 11.62
N PHE A 109 -7.60 -6.73 12.25
CA PHE A 109 -8.05 -5.64 13.13
C PHE A 109 -7.60 -5.92 14.56
N ALA A 110 -6.93 -4.96 15.18
CA ALA A 110 -6.42 -5.07 16.54
C ALA A 110 -6.41 -3.72 17.25
N THR A 111 -6.20 -3.70 18.56
CA THR A 111 -6.10 -2.46 19.34
C THR A 111 -4.90 -2.51 20.26
N PHE A 112 -4.27 -1.37 20.53
CA PHE A 112 -3.14 -1.26 21.46
C PHE A 112 -2.07 -2.33 21.19
N HIS A 113 -1.62 -3.04 22.22
CA HIS A 113 -0.66 -4.13 22.07
C HIS A 113 -1.33 -5.39 21.50
N HIS A 114 -0.83 -5.85 20.35
CA HIS A 114 -1.46 -6.95 19.59
C HIS A 114 -0.47 -8.00 19.05
N GLY A 115 0.69 -8.14 19.70
CA GLY A 115 1.59 -9.29 19.50
C GLY A 115 2.81 -9.03 18.63
N ASP A 116 2.91 -7.85 18.02
CA ASP A 116 4.14 -7.34 17.42
C ASP A 116 4.78 -6.25 18.29
N LYS A 117 5.80 -5.57 17.75
CA LYS A 117 6.57 -4.51 18.43
C LYS A 117 6.02 -3.09 18.23
N TYR A 118 4.86 -2.95 17.56
CA TYR A 118 4.26 -1.69 17.14
C TYR A 118 2.82 -1.61 17.70
N PRO A 119 2.65 -1.31 18.99
CA PRO A 119 1.32 -1.17 19.57
C PRO A 119 0.62 0.09 19.03
N PHE A 120 -0.68 -0.02 18.74
CA PHE A 120 -1.49 1.14 18.35
C PHE A 120 -1.73 2.12 19.51
N ASP A 121 -2.08 3.37 19.17
CA ASP A 121 -2.33 4.45 20.13
C ASP A 121 -3.80 4.61 20.54
N GLY A 122 -4.71 3.84 19.94
CA GLY A 122 -6.15 4.02 20.08
C GLY A 122 -6.65 5.02 19.04
N GLU A 123 -7.80 5.66 19.28
CA GLU A 123 -8.30 6.67 18.33
C GLU A 123 -7.31 7.84 18.18
N GLY A 124 -6.69 8.01 17.01
CA GLY A 124 -5.68 9.04 16.83
C GLY A 124 -4.76 8.89 15.63
N ASN A 125 -3.46 8.82 15.91
CA ASN A 125 -2.43 9.13 14.92
C ASN A 125 -2.10 7.91 14.05
N GLU A 126 -2.10 6.71 14.64
CA GLU A 126 -1.69 5.49 13.94
C GLU A 126 -2.90 4.68 13.51
N LEU A 127 -3.21 4.77 12.21
CA LEU A 127 -4.38 4.11 11.63
C LEU A 127 -4.19 2.63 11.38
N ALA A 128 -2.98 2.29 10.98
CA ALA A 128 -2.60 1.00 10.48
C ALA A 128 -1.08 0.94 10.33
N HIS A 129 -0.56 -0.27 10.23
CA HIS A 129 0.79 -0.51 9.75
C HIS A 129 0.86 -1.80 8.96
N THR A 130 1.86 -1.86 8.08
CA THR A 130 2.08 -3.02 7.22
C THR A 130 3.52 -3.50 7.28
N PHE A 131 3.68 -4.82 7.30
CA PHE A 131 4.97 -5.45 7.18
C PHE A 131 5.33 -5.71 5.73
N TYR A 132 6.42 -5.08 5.29
CA TYR A 132 6.98 -5.21 3.95
C TYR A 132 7.31 -6.67 3.55
N PRO A 133 7.42 -6.96 2.24
CA PRO A 133 7.76 -8.29 1.72
C PRO A 133 9.05 -8.90 2.25
N ASP A 134 10.04 -8.08 2.62
CA ASP A 134 11.34 -8.51 3.17
C ASP A 134 11.29 -8.90 4.66
N ASN A 135 10.16 -8.69 5.34
CA ASN A 135 10.03 -9.05 6.75
C ASN A 135 10.00 -10.58 6.95
N LEU A 136 10.91 -11.10 7.77
CA LEU A 136 11.08 -12.55 7.93
C LEU A 136 9.88 -13.28 8.57
N MET A 137 9.07 -12.60 9.37
CA MET A 137 8.03 -13.24 10.19
C MET A 137 6.62 -12.83 9.78
N TRP A 138 6.43 -11.55 9.45
CA TRP A 138 5.13 -10.92 9.32
C TRP A 138 4.86 -10.38 7.91
N HIS A 139 5.72 -10.65 6.92
CA HIS A 139 5.57 -10.10 5.57
C HIS A 139 4.15 -10.21 5.01
N GLY A 140 3.64 -9.10 4.48
CA GLY A 140 2.30 -9.01 3.91
C GLY A 140 1.17 -8.93 4.95
N GLN A 141 1.47 -8.93 6.24
CA GLN A 141 0.46 -8.63 7.26
C GLN A 141 0.21 -7.13 7.34
N ILE A 142 -1.08 -6.79 7.34
CA ILE A 142 -1.61 -5.44 7.48
C ILE A 142 -2.40 -5.43 8.78
N HIS A 143 -2.00 -4.59 9.72
CA HIS A 143 -2.74 -4.38 10.95
C HIS A 143 -3.48 -3.06 10.85
N ILE A 144 -4.77 -3.06 11.17
CA ILE A 144 -5.63 -1.88 11.19
C ILE A 144 -6.01 -1.62 12.65
N ASP A 145 -5.90 -0.37 13.12
CA ASP A 145 -6.34 -0.03 14.47
C ASP A 145 -7.86 -0.05 14.55
N ASP A 146 -8.37 -1.04 15.27
CA ASP A 146 -9.79 -1.27 15.48
C ASP A 146 -10.42 -0.27 16.46
N SER A 147 -9.60 0.53 17.15
CA SER A 147 -10.05 1.65 18.00
C SER A 147 -10.50 2.87 17.20
N GLU A 148 -10.16 2.96 15.92
CA GLU A 148 -10.55 4.07 15.07
C GLU A 148 -12.03 3.99 14.64
N PRO A 149 -12.75 5.12 14.50
CA PRO A 149 -14.15 5.09 14.12
C PRO A 149 -14.32 4.81 12.62
N TRP A 150 -14.17 3.56 12.18
CA TRP A 150 -14.30 3.19 10.78
C TRP A 150 -15.74 3.28 10.27
N GLY A 151 -15.89 3.75 9.02
CA GLY A 151 -17.17 3.70 8.32
C GLY A 151 -17.67 5.03 7.80
N PRO A 152 -18.92 5.10 7.32
CA PRO A 152 -19.46 6.24 6.59
C PRO A 152 -19.44 7.55 7.34
N ASN A 153 -19.41 7.55 8.68
CA ASN A 153 -19.40 8.75 9.53
C ASN A 153 -18.09 8.98 10.27
N GLY A 154 -17.04 8.23 9.92
CA GLY A 154 -15.73 8.39 10.54
C GLY A 154 -14.64 8.20 9.50
N ARG A 155 -13.64 7.39 9.82
CA ARG A 155 -12.48 7.18 8.94
C ARG A 155 -12.82 6.27 7.78
N ASN A 156 -12.32 6.66 6.62
CA ASN A 156 -12.45 5.96 5.36
C ASN A 156 -11.46 4.80 5.25
N LEU A 157 -11.99 3.58 5.42
CA LEU A 157 -11.24 2.33 5.33
C LEU A 157 -10.78 2.00 3.90
N ASP A 158 -11.51 2.45 2.87
CA ASP A 158 -11.11 2.22 1.46
C ASP A 158 -9.72 2.85 1.21
N TRP A 159 -9.47 4.04 1.76
CA TRP A 159 -8.20 4.76 1.60
C TRP A 159 -7.06 4.06 2.34
N VAL A 160 -7.27 3.76 3.63
CA VAL A 160 -6.24 3.10 4.47
C VAL A 160 -5.88 1.73 3.90
N MET A 161 -6.86 0.91 3.55
CA MET A 161 -6.56 -0.39 2.94
C MET A 161 -5.81 -0.25 1.62
N ALA A 162 -6.16 0.71 0.77
CA ALA A 162 -5.46 0.91 -0.49
C ALA A 162 -3.99 1.32 -0.27
N HIS A 163 -3.74 2.20 0.70
CA HIS A 163 -2.40 2.61 1.12
C HIS A 163 -1.59 1.43 1.66
N GLU A 164 -2.12 0.70 2.64
CA GLU A 164 -1.44 -0.43 3.28
C GLU A 164 -1.16 -1.59 2.32
N ILE A 165 -2.05 -1.85 1.35
CA ILE A 165 -1.78 -2.84 0.29
C ILE A 165 -0.56 -2.41 -0.55
N GLY A 166 -0.35 -1.12 -0.77
CA GLY A 166 0.84 -0.61 -1.44
C GLY A 166 2.12 -1.00 -0.70
N HIS A 167 2.14 -0.85 0.64
CA HIS A 167 3.24 -1.32 1.48
C HIS A 167 3.42 -2.84 1.45
N ALA A 168 2.32 -3.60 1.51
CA ALA A 168 2.34 -5.07 1.43
C ALA A 168 2.92 -5.56 0.09
N LEU A 169 2.80 -4.76 -0.97
CA LEU A 169 3.38 -5.00 -2.28
C LEU A 169 4.83 -4.47 -2.42
N GLY A 170 5.34 -3.73 -1.44
CA GLY A 170 6.73 -3.24 -1.41
C GLY A 170 6.90 -1.76 -1.73
N LEU A 171 5.83 -0.98 -1.89
CA LEU A 171 5.93 0.46 -2.11
C LEU A 171 6.25 1.18 -0.80
N VAL A 172 7.13 2.17 -0.87
CA VAL A 172 7.39 3.09 0.25
C VAL A 172 6.50 4.32 0.16
N HIS A 173 6.52 5.18 1.18
CA HIS A 173 5.82 6.45 1.11
C HIS A 173 6.25 7.31 -0.09
N GLY A 174 5.26 7.94 -0.70
CA GLY A 174 5.38 8.88 -1.81
C GLY A 174 5.33 10.34 -1.36
N ASP A 175 5.11 11.23 -2.33
CA ASP A 175 4.85 12.65 -2.10
C ASP A 175 3.42 12.89 -1.56
N ASP A 176 3.05 14.16 -1.35
CA ASP A 176 1.73 14.53 -0.80
C ASP A 176 0.55 14.29 -1.77
N GLU A 177 0.79 14.10 -3.06
CA GLU A 177 -0.28 13.82 -4.04
C GLU A 177 -0.47 12.32 -4.30
N SER A 178 0.49 11.51 -3.89
CA SER A 178 0.52 10.06 -3.96
C SER A 178 -0.49 9.42 -3.00
N LEU A 179 -1.10 8.29 -3.41
CA LEU A 179 -1.85 7.44 -2.47
C LEU A 179 -0.96 6.93 -1.33
N MET A 180 0.33 6.75 -1.62
CA MET A 180 1.35 6.36 -0.66
C MET A 180 1.86 7.55 0.17
N THR A 181 1.21 8.71 0.19
CA THR A 181 1.58 9.79 1.12
C THR A 181 1.53 9.32 2.57
N SER A 182 2.46 9.75 3.42
CA SER A 182 2.45 9.44 4.86
C SER A 182 1.32 10.13 5.62
N HIS A 183 0.60 11.06 5.00
CA HIS A 183 -0.48 11.82 5.62
C HIS A 183 -1.83 11.23 5.25
N TYR A 184 -2.67 10.97 6.23
CA TYR A 184 -4.03 10.52 5.94
C TYR A 184 -4.84 11.59 5.20
N GLN A 185 -5.35 11.26 4.02
CA GLN A 185 -6.15 12.16 3.18
C GLN A 185 -7.61 11.70 2.98
N GLY A 186 -8.01 10.60 3.63
CA GLY A 186 -9.29 9.94 3.43
C GLY A 186 -10.48 10.58 4.17
N PHE A 187 -10.90 11.79 3.82
CA PHE A 187 -12.18 12.32 4.35
C PHE A 187 -13.38 11.77 3.57
N GLN A 188 -14.30 11.11 4.29
CA GLN A 188 -15.69 10.62 4.05
C GLN A 188 -16.21 10.33 2.61
N GLU A 189 -15.76 11.04 1.57
CA GLU A 189 -16.14 10.86 0.15
C GLU A 189 -14.93 10.63 -0.79
N THR A 190 -13.71 10.56 -0.25
CA THR A 190 -12.51 10.35 -1.07
C THR A 190 -12.40 8.90 -1.53
N THR A 191 -12.68 8.65 -2.80
CA THR A 191 -12.28 7.41 -3.45
C THR A 191 -10.76 7.41 -3.65
N PRO A 192 -10.01 6.41 -3.14
CA PRO A 192 -8.57 6.33 -3.38
C PRO A 192 -8.26 6.23 -4.87
N LYS A 193 -7.22 6.93 -5.31
CA LYS A 193 -6.75 6.94 -6.69
C LYS A 193 -5.25 6.87 -6.72
N LEU A 194 -4.71 6.15 -7.71
CA LEU A 194 -3.28 6.06 -7.92
C LEU A 194 -2.77 7.33 -8.63
N HIS A 195 -1.78 7.97 -8.03
CA HIS A 195 -0.98 8.99 -8.69
C HIS A 195 -0.06 8.32 -9.75
N PRO A 196 0.34 9.00 -10.84
CA PRO A 196 1.25 8.42 -11.83
C PRO A 196 2.54 7.85 -11.24
N CYS A 197 3.02 8.41 -10.13
CA CYS A 197 4.20 7.94 -9.42
C CYS A 197 3.94 6.61 -8.70
N ASP A 198 2.75 6.39 -8.15
CA ASP A 198 2.32 5.11 -7.57
C ASP A 198 2.31 4.02 -8.64
N VAL A 199 1.74 4.35 -9.81
CA VAL A 199 1.65 3.45 -10.97
C VAL A 199 3.04 3.08 -11.48
N ALA A 200 3.94 4.06 -11.67
CA ALA A 200 5.30 3.80 -12.13
C ALA A 200 6.07 2.93 -11.11
N ALA A 201 5.97 3.25 -9.82
CA ALA A 201 6.62 2.50 -8.77
C ALA A 201 6.14 1.04 -8.71
N ILE A 202 4.83 0.80 -8.71
CA ILE A 202 4.31 -0.58 -8.61
C ILE A 202 4.60 -1.39 -9.88
N GLN A 203 4.55 -0.75 -11.06
CA GLN A 203 4.87 -1.41 -12.32
C GLN A 203 6.35 -1.79 -12.42
N SER A 204 7.25 -1.06 -11.75
CA SER A 204 8.65 -1.45 -11.68
C SER A 204 8.87 -2.78 -10.94
N LEU A 205 8.03 -3.09 -9.95
CA LEU A 205 8.10 -4.32 -9.17
C LEU A 205 7.38 -5.50 -9.84
N TYR A 206 6.25 -5.23 -10.51
CA TYR A 206 5.33 -6.29 -10.94
C TYR A 206 5.15 -6.37 -12.46
N GLY A 207 5.62 -5.37 -13.20
CA GLY A 207 5.32 -5.16 -14.61
C GLY A 207 3.91 -4.60 -14.83
N SER A 208 3.71 -3.90 -15.93
CA SER A 208 2.39 -3.37 -16.33
C SER A 208 1.44 -4.48 -16.79
N CYS A 209 0.16 -4.38 -16.46
CA CYS A 209 -0.89 -5.22 -17.04
C CYS A 209 -0.87 -5.07 -18.58
N LYS A 210 -0.76 -6.19 -19.31
CA LYS A 210 -0.92 -6.17 -20.77
C LYS A 210 -2.39 -5.95 -21.08
N LYS A 211 -2.75 -4.81 -21.69
CA LYS A 211 -4.09 -4.63 -22.26
C LYS A 211 -4.35 -5.81 -23.20
N LYS A 212 -5.37 -6.62 -22.90
CA LYS A 212 -5.89 -7.59 -23.87
C LYS A 212 -6.53 -6.77 -24.98
N ASN A 213 -5.84 -6.64 -26.10
CA ASN A 213 -6.48 -6.18 -27.33
C ASN A 213 -7.62 -7.17 -27.62
N HIS A 214 -8.86 -6.69 -27.55
CA HIS A 214 -10.02 -7.38 -28.10
C HIS A 214 -10.16 -7.01 -29.57
#